data_AF-A0A2A4Y3S2-F1
#
_entry.id   AF-A0A2A4Y3S2-F1
#
_cell.length_a   1.000
_cell.length_b   1.000
_cell.length_c   1.000
_cell.angle_alpha   90.00
_cell.angle_beta   90.00
_cell.angle_gamma   90.00
#
_symmetry.space_group_name_H-M   'P 1'
#
loop_
_entity.id
_entity.type
_entity.pdbx_description
1 polymer ?
#
loop_
_entity_poly.entity_id
_entity_poly.type
_entity_poly.pdbx_seq_one_letter_code
_entity_poly.pdbx_strand_id
1 'polypeptide(L)'
;MESDKLICNSKDITYDNGYISLQCENYNIPETFEIDGETLLKKDAFHVSLICVRNILEIKPDIEVEILQHFCNFLQQHEIKFEGFTKEFRLAREGERKSVVALCKVSNLHKFADYLGEKTGITVEPQPVHVTIYTLQPNVGIGLNSPEEMEQKSIKIDVPEAVLVPLIQ
;
A
#
# COMPACT_ATOMS: atom_id res chain seq x y z
N MET A 1 -8.95 6.63 14.11
CA MET A 1 -7.48 6.51 14.03
C MET A 1 -7.00 6.06 15.39
N GLU A 2 -6.40 4.88 15.49
CA GLU A 2 -5.70 4.47 16.71
C GLU A 2 -4.37 5.23 16.72
N SER A 3 -4.22 6.20 17.62
CA SER A 3 -3.00 7.01 17.77
C SER A 3 -1.73 6.18 17.95
N ASP A 4 -1.90 4.96 18.45
CA ASP A 4 -0.82 4.12 18.97
C ASP A 4 0.00 3.47 17.85
N LYS A 5 -0.45 3.59 16.59
CA LYS A 5 0.21 3.02 15.40
C LYS A 5 0.99 4.05 14.59
N LEU A 6 0.85 5.34 14.88
CA LEU A 6 1.59 6.39 14.18
C LEU A 6 3.08 6.32 14.52
N ILE A 7 3.92 6.48 13.51
CA ILE A 7 5.38 6.48 13.67
C ILE A 7 6.01 7.78 13.17
N CYS A 8 7.25 8.02 13.60
CA CYS A 8 8.08 9.15 13.17
C CYS A 8 7.47 10.54 13.40
N ASN A 9 6.59 10.69 14.39
CA ASN A 9 5.79 11.91 14.62
C ASN A 9 4.98 12.36 13.39
N SER A 10 4.66 11.44 12.48
CA SER A 10 3.83 11.71 11.30
C SER A 10 2.36 11.80 11.68
N LYS A 11 1.57 12.42 10.79
CA LYS A 11 0.10 12.51 10.92
C LYS A 11 -0.63 11.37 10.21
N ASP A 12 0.06 10.67 9.32
CA ASP A 12 -0.52 9.79 8.30
C ASP A 12 0.34 8.55 8.01
N ILE A 13 1.48 8.35 8.68
CA ILE A 13 2.30 7.15 8.49
C ILE A 13 2.19 6.25 9.72
N THR A 14 1.77 5.01 9.49
CA THR A 14 1.55 4.01 10.52
C THR A 14 2.49 2.82 10.35
N TYR A 15 2.88 2.20 11.46
CA TYR A 15 3.44 0.86 11.47
C TYR A 15 2.45 -0.09 12.15
N ASP A 16 1.91 -1.03 11.40
CA ASP A 16 0.99 -2.04 11.93
C ASP A 16 1.17 -3.35 11.17
N ASN A 17 1.06 -4.46 11.88
CA ASN A 17 1.17 -5.79 11.29
C ASN A 17 2.37 -5.95 10.33
N GLY A 18 3.53 -5.37 10.67
CA GLY A 18 4.73 -5.49 9.84
C GLY A 18 4.71 -4.71 8.53
N TYR A 19 3.83 -3.72 8.39
CA TYR A 19 3.78 -2.81 7.26
C TYR A 19 4.00 -1.38 7.72
N ILE A 20 4.92 -0.67 7.06
CA ILE A 20 4.88 0.80 7.08
C ILE A 20 3.91 1.23 6.00
N SER A 21 2.89 1.99 6.37
CA SER A 21 1.81 2.40 5.47
C SER A 21 1.57 3.90 5.54
N LEU A 22 1.34 4.52 4.38
CA LEU A 22 0.89 5.90 4.24
C LEU A 22 -0.64 5.91 4.09
N GLN A 23 -1.33 6.53 5.02
CA GLN A 23 -2.78 6.76 4.92
C GLN A 23 -3.07 7.74 3.79
N CYS A 24 -4.09 7.41 3.00
CA CYS A 24 -4.56 8.27 1.91
C CYS A 24 -5.83 8.99 2.35
N GLU A 25 -6.09 10.13 1.70
CA GLU A 25 -7.37 10.82 1.85
C GLU A 25 -8.52 9.94 1.37
N ASN A 26 -9.74 10.24 1.83
CA ASN A 26 -10.92 9.59 1.31
C ASN A 26 -11.20 10.06 -0.11
N TYR A 27 -11.45 9.12 -1.00
CA TYR A 27 -11.90 9.38 -2.36
C TYR A 27 -13.41 9.19 -2.46
N ASN A 28 -14.07 10.00 -3.28
CA ASN A 28 -15.47 9.80 -3.61
C ASN A 28 -15.57 8.66 -4.62
N ILE A 29 -15.78 7.46 -4.09
CA ILE A 29 -15.85 6.23 -4.85
C ILE A 29 -17.15 5.49 -4.48
N PRO A 30 -17.82 4.80 -5.43
CA PRO A 30 -19.02 4.02 -5.14
C PRO A 30 -18.82 3.06 -3.97
N GLU A 31 -19.87 2.83 -3.17
CA GLU A 31 -19.84 1.88 -2.04
C GLU A 31 -19.67 0.42 -2.50
N THR A 32 -20.09 0.11 -3.72
CA THR A 32 -20.03 -1.23 -4.29
C THR A 32 -19.41 -1.23 -5.68
N PHE A 33 -18.81 -2.35 -6.05
CA PHE A 33 -18.27 -2.59 -7.39
C PHE A 33 -18.62 -4.02 -7.83
N GLU A 34 -19.25 -4.15 -8.99
CA GLU A 34 -19.62 -5.45 -9.55
C GLU A 34 -18.58 -5.93 -10.56
N ILE A 35 -18.08 -7.15 -10.38
CA ILE A 35 -17.16 -7.80 -11.31
C ILE A 35 -17.31 -9.31 -11.23
N ASP A 36 -17.29 -9.98 -12.39
CA ASP A 36 -17.44 -11.44 -12.50
C ASP A 36 -18.68 -12.00 -11.78
N GLY A 37 -19.78 -11.23 -11.74
CA GLY A 37 -21.01 -11.63 -11.05
C GLY A 37 -20.95 -11.56 -9.52
N GLU A 38 -19.89 -10.97 -8.95
CA GLU A 38 -19.76 -10.71 -7.52
C GLU A 38 -19.81 -9.20 -7.22
N THR A 39 -20.32 -8.87 -6.03
CA THR A 39 -20.33 -7.51 -5.50
C THR A 39 -19.25 -7.36 -4.45
N LEU A 40 -18.25 -6.52 -4.73
CA LEU A 40 -17.23 -6.12 -3.77
C LEU A 40 -17.67 -4.84 -3.07
N LEU A 41 -17.29 -4.70 -1.80
CA LEU A 41 -17.59 -3.50 -1.01
C LEU A 41 -16.37 -2.60 -0.90
N LYS A 42 -16.62 -1.30 -0.83
CA LYS A 42 -15.61 -0.28 -0.59
C LYS A 42 -14.87 -0.56 0.71
N LYS A 43 -13.55 -0.34 0.70
CA LYS A 43 -12.72 -0.40 1.90
C LYS A 43 -12.96 0.82 2.79
N ASP A 44 -13.14 0.58 4.09
CA ASP A 44 -13.38 1.65 5.09
C ASP A 44 -12.23 2.66 5.24
N ALA A 45 -11.00 2.27 4.91
CA ALA A 45 -9.80 3.10 5.03
C ALA A 45 -8.77 2.81 3.94
N PHE A 46 -8.31 3.86 3.27
CA PHE A 46 -7.33 3.78 2.21
C PHE A 46 -5.92 4.02 2.73
N HIS A 47 -5.01 3.14 2.35
CA HIS A 47 -3.59 3.32 2.59
C HIS A 47 -2.79 2.73 1.44
N VAL A 48 -1.55 3.20 1.34
CA VAL A 48 -0.50 2.59 0.52
C VAL A 48 0.47 1.90 1.45
N SER A 49 0.70 0.61 1.24
CA SER A 49 1.84 -0.07 1.86
C SER A 49 3.13 0.46 1.23
N LEU A 50 3.95 1.14 2.03
CA LEU A 50 5.23 1.68 1.59
C LEU A 50 6.29 0.58 1.59
N ILE A 51 6.30 -0.24 2.65
CA ILE A 51 7.21 -1.38 2.76
C ILE A 51 6.58 -2.49 3.59
N CYS A 52 6.61 -3.71 3.07
CA CYS A 52 6.40 -4.92 3.85
C CYS A 52 7.66 -5.26 4.66
N VAL A 53 7.72 -4.82 5.92
CA VAL A 53 8.84 -5.11 6.84
C VAL A 53 8.92 -6.61 7.14
N ARG A 54 7.78 -7.30 7.25
CA ARG A 54 7.74 -8.76 7.43
C ARG A 54 8.59 -9.53 6.43
N ASN A 55 8.49 -9.21 5.14
CA ASN A 55 9.30 -9.85 4.09
C ASN A 55 10.81 -9.64 4.31
N ILE A 56 11.19 -8.47 4.84
CA ILE A 56 12.59 -8.18 5.16
C ILE A 56 13.04 -8.98 6.39
N LEU A 57 12.17 -9.13 7.39
CA LEU A 57 12.47 -9.89 8.61
C LEU A 57 12.59 -11.40 8.34
N GLU A 58 11.98 -11.93 7.28
CA GLU A 58 12.22 -13.32 6.85
C GLU A 58 13.69 -13.55 6.43
N ILE A 59 14.34 -12.52 5.90
CA ILE A 59 15.76 -12.56 5.49
C ILE A 59 16.67 -12.21 6.68
N LYS A 60 16.30 -11.18 7.44
CA LYS A 60 17.08 -10.68 8.59
C LYS A 60 16.14 -10.37 9.78
N PRO A 61 15.91 -11.34 10.68
CA PRO A 61 14.86 -11.23 11.72
C PRO A 61 15.05 -10.11 12.75
N ASP A 62 16.30 -9.70 13.03
CA ASP A 62 16.62 -8.86 14.19
C ASP A 62 16.77 -7.36 13.86
N ILE A 63 16.26 -6.89 12.72
CA ILE A 63 16.45 -5.49 12.27
C ILE A 63 15.17 -4.66 12.22
N GLU A 64 14.05 -5.15 12.76
CA GLU A 64 12.77 -4.41 12.74
C GLU A 64 12.91 -2.99 13.29
N VAL A 65 13.48 -2.85 14.48
CA VAL A 65 13.73 -1.56 15.13
C VAL A 65 14.67 -0.68 14.29
N GLU A 66 15.68 -1.29 13.67
CA GLU A 66 16.64 -0.58 12.81
C GLU A 66 15.96 -0.02 11.55
N ILE A 67 15.09 -0.80 10.90
CA ILE A 67 14.31 -0.38 9.73
C ILE A 67 13.44 0.82 10.09
N LEU A 68 12.73 0.77 11.22
CA LEU A 68 11.88 1.87 11.67
C LEU A 68 12.69 3.13 11.97
N GLN A 69 13.85 2.99 12.61
CA GLN A 69 14.75 4.13 12.86
C GLN A 69 15.26 4.75 11.57
N HIS A 70 15.72 3.94 10.62
CA HIS A 70 16.18 4.40 9.30
C HIS A 70 15.07 5.08 8.52
N PHE A 71 13.86 4.54 8.56
CA PHE A 71 12.69 5.17 7.94
C PHE A 71 12.39 6.53 8.56
N CYS A 72 12.36 6.64 9.90
CA CYS A 72 12.13 7.92 10.56
C CYS A 72 13.24 8.95 10.30
N ASN A 73 14.50 8.51 10.20
CA ASN A 73 15.62 9.38 9.85
C ASN A 73 15.53 9.86 8.40
N PHE A 74 15.14 8.99 7.48
CA PHE A 74 14.94 9.33 6.07
C PHE A 74 13.88 10.43 5.90
N LEU A 75 12.77 10.34 6.64
CA LEU A 75 11.69 11.32 6.60
C LEU A 75 12.10 12.74 7.05
N GLN A 76 13.20 12.88 7.80
CA GLN A 76 13.70 14.21 8.21
C GLN A 76 14.24 15.02 7.02
N GLN A 77 14.65 14.36 5.94
CA GLN A 77 15.26 14.99 4.76
C GLN A 77 14.45 14.78 3.48
N HIS A 78 13.58 13.76 3.45
CA HIS A 78 12.84 13.36 2.27
C HIS A 78 11.38 13.09 2.60
N GLU A 79 10.50 13.95 2.08
CA GLU A 79 9.05 13.75 2.20
C GLU A 79 8.59 12.54 1.36
N ILE A 80 7.88 11.61 1.98
CA ILE A 80 7.13 10.56 1.30
C ILE A 80 5.66 10.98 1.27
N LYS A 81 5.12 11.22 0.09
CA LYS A 81 3.73 11.63 -0.12
C LYS A 81 3.08 10.88 -1.27
N PHE A 82 1.77 10.71 -1.17
CA PHE A 82 0.94 10.23 -2.26
C PHE A 82 0.87 11.27 -3.38
N GLU A 83 1.18 10.87 -4.61
CA GLU A 83 1.21 11.76 -5.77
C GLU A 83 0.01 11.59 -6.71
N GLY A 84 -0.77 10.52 -6.55
CA GLY A 84 -1.94 10.25 -7.38
C GLY A 84 -2.03 8.82 -7.89
N PHE A 85 -3.21 8.45 -8.38
CA PHE A 85 -3.43 7.18 -9.07
C PHE A 85 -2.88 7.21 -10.49
N THR A 86 -2.39 6.06 -10.96
CA THR A 86 -1.85 5.87 -12.31
C THR A 86 -2.93 5.58 -13.36
N LYS A 87 -4.19 5.48 -12.94
CA LYS A 87 -5.34 4.94 -13.72
C LYS A 87 -5.25 3.46 -14.07
N GLU A 88 -4.23 2.74 -13.58
CA GLU A 88 -4.19 1.29 -13.70
C GLU A 88 -4.90 0.65 -12.50
N PHE A 89 -5.86 -0.22 -12.80
CA PHE A 89 -6.59 -1.01 -11.82
C PHE A 89 -6.33 -2.49 -12.04
N ARG A 90 -6.27 -3.25 -10.95
CA ARG A 90 -6.11 -4.70 -11.00
C ARG A 90 -7.09 -5.40 -10.08
N LEU A 91 -7.64 -6.51 -10.55
CA LEU A 91 -8.40 -7.45 -9.74
C LEU A 91 -7.44 -8.51 -9.20
N ALA A 92 -7.17 -8.47 -7.91
CA ALA A 92 -6.40 -9.49 -7.20
C ALA A 92 -7.31 -10.62 -6.69
N ARG A 93 -6.80 -11.84 -6.73
CA ARG A 93 -7.49 -13.06 -6.28
C ARG A 93 -6.53 -13.95 -5.49
N GLU A 94 -6.99 -14.46 -4.36
CA GLU A 94 -6.24 -15.41 -3.52
C GLU A 94 -7.23 -16.34 -2.82
N GLY A 95 -7.34 -17.59 -3.31
CA GLY A 95 -8.41 -18.49 -2.90
C GLY A 95 -9.79 -17.91 -3.22
N GLU A 96 -10.67 -17.82 -2.22
CA GLU A 96 -12.01 -17.22 -2.34
C GLU A 96 -12.00 -15.69 -2.19
N ARG A 97 -10.87 -15.09 -1.85
CA ARG A 97 -10.76 -13.65 -1.63
C ARG A 97 -10.59 -12.93 -2.96
N LYS A 98 -11.25 -11.77 -3.08
CA LYS A 98 -11.03 -10.83 -4.20
C LYS A 98 -10.86 -9.41 -3.69
N SER A 99 -9.99 -8.66 -4.34
CA SER A 99 -9.85 -7.23 -4.09
C SER A 99 -9.53 -6.48 -5.37
N VAL A 100 -10.09 -5.29 -5.52
CA VAL A 100 -9.68 -4.34 -6.56
C VAL A 100 -8.68 -3.39 -5.97
N VAL A 101 -7.54 -3.25 -6.64
CA VAL A 101 -6.48 -2.31 -6.28
C VAL A 101 -6.33 -1.27 -7.39
N ALA A 102 -6.00 -0.04 -7.03
CA ALA A 102 -5.52 0.96 -7.98
C ALA A 102 -4.03 1.22 -7.74
N LEU A 103 -3.25 1.17 -8.80
CA LEU A 103 -1.84 1.52 -8.77
C LEU A 103 -1.72 3.03 -8.63
N CYS A 104 -0.71 3.47 -7.87
CA CYS A 104 -0.49 4.87 -7.55
C CYS A 104 1.00 5.22 -7.57
N LYS A 105 1.28 6.51 -7.40
CA LYS A 105 2.63 7.04 -7.28
C LYS A 105 2.84 7.60 -5.87
N VAL A 106 4.01 7.34 -5.33
CA VAL A 106 4.47 7.87 -4.05
C VAL A 106 5.87 8.43 -4.21
N SER A 107 6.09 9.64 -3.70
CA SER A 107 7.38 10.31 -3.82
C SER A 107 8.45 9.62 -2.98
N ASN A 108 9.70 9.65 -3.46
CA ASN A 108 10.90 9.22 -2.74
C ASN A 108 10.93 7.77 -2.21
N LEU A 109 9.95 6.91 -2.55
CA LEU A 109 9.92 5.53 -2.07
C LEU A 109 11.11 4.70 -2.59
N HIS A 110 11.48 4.87 -3.85
CA HIS A 110 12.67 4.23 -4.43
C HIS A 110 13.95 4.66 -3.70
N LYS A 111 14.09 5.96 -3.38
CA LYS A 111 15.24 6.47 -2.62
C LYS A 111 15.30 5.90 -1.22
N PHE A 112 14.13 5.66 -0.60
CA PHE A 112 14.09 5.01 0.70
C PHE A 112 14.55 3.54 0.60
N ALA A 113 14.12 2.81 -0.42
CA ALA A 113 14.59 1.44 -0.67
C ALA A 113 16.11 1.39 -0.86
N ASP A 114 16.67 2.29 -1.69
CA ASP A 114 18.11 2.42 -1.90
C ASP A 114 18.84 2.75 -0.59
N TYR A 115 18.37 3.76 0.14
CA TYR A 115 18.92 4.17 1.43
C TYR A 115 18.91 3.02 2.45
N LEU A 116 17.78 2.32 2.58
CA LEU A 116 17.64 1.22 3.51
C LEU A 116 18.59 0.08 3.15
N GLY A 117 18.75 -0.21 1.85
CA GLY A 117 19.70 -1.22 1.39
C GLY A 117 21.15 -0.87 1.66
N GLU A 118 21.54 0.39 1.43
CA GLU A 118 22.88 0.88 1.79
C GLU A 118 23.17 0.77 3.30
N LYS A 119 22.17 1.02 4.15
CA LYS A 119 22.36 0.99 5.62
C LYS A 119 22.34 -0.41 6.21
N THR A 120 21.46 -1.28 5.72
CA THR A 120 21.20 -2.58 6.33
C THR A 120 21.91 -3.74 5.64
N GLY A 121 22.41 -3.52 4.41
CA GLY A 121 22.98 -4.53 3.53
C GLY A 121 21.94 -5.43 2.87
N ILE A 122 20.66 -5.03 2.85
CA ILE A 122 19.56 -5.82 2.29
C ILE A 122 19.06 -5.18 0.99
N THR A 123 18.96 -5.97 -0.07
CA THR A 123 18.27 -5.50 -1.28
C THR A 123 16.77 -5.40 -1.03
N VAL A 124 16.24 -4.18 -1.05
CA VAL A 124 14.80 -3.92 -0.96
C VAL A 124 14.27 -3.71 -2.36
N GLU A 125 13.64 -4.73 -2.91
CA GLU A 125 13.07 -4.65 -4.25
C GLU A 125 11.90 -3.65 -4.29
N PRO A 126 11.75 -2.89 -5.40
CA PRO A 126 10.61 -1.99 -5.57
C PRO A 126 9.27 -2.73 -5.46
N GLN A 127 8.46 -2.32 -4.49
CA GLN A 127 7.12 -2.88 -4.28
C GLN A 127 6.13 -2.16 -5.20
N PRO A 128 5.22 -2.88 -5.88
CA PRO A 128 4.16 -2.24 -6.64
C PRO A 128 3.29 -1.39 -5.73
N VAL A 129 3.29 -0.09 -5.97
CA VAL A 129 2.61 0.87 -5.09
C VAL A 129 1.14 0.94 -5.46
N HIS A 130 0.26 0.54 -4.53
CA HIS A 130 -1.17 0.44 -4.79
C HIS A 130 -2.00 0.74 -3.54
N VAL A 131 -3.27 1.06 -3.77
CA VAL A 131 -4.31 1.19 -2.75
C VAL A 131 -5.36 0.12 -2.99
N THR A 132 -5.73 -0.63 -1.95
CA THR A 132 -6.91 -1.51 -2.03
C THR A 132 -8.18 -0.67 -1.92
N ILE A 133 -9.02 -0.73 -2.95
CA ILE A 133 -10.24 0.08 -3.08
C ILE A 133 -11.49 -0.72 -2.70
N TYR A 134 -11.61 -1.92 -3.25
CA TYR A 134 -12.75 -2.81 -3.02
C TYR A 134 -12.26 -4.17 -2.54
N THR A 135 -13.04 -4.82 -1.69
CA THR A 135 -12.79 -6.18 -1.21
C THR A 135 -14.07 -6.98 -1.14
N LEU A 136 -14.00 -8.27 -1.45
CA LEU A 136 -15.00 -9.21 -0.96
C LEU A 136 -14.90 -9.27 0.57
N GLN A 137 -16.03 -9.37 1.27
CA GLN A 137 -16.01 -9.42 2.72
C GLN A 137 -15.42 -10.74 3.25
N PRO A 138 -14.66 -10.70 4.36
CA PRO A 138 -14.39 -9.54 5.23
C PRO A 138 -13.42 -8.52 4.61
N ASN A 139 -13.50 -7.24 5.02
CA ASN A 139 -12.73 -6.07 4.55
C ASN A 139 -11.17 -6.20 4.62
N VAL A 140 -10.61 -7.19 3.94
CA VAL A 140 -9.20 -7.59 4.02
C VAL A 140 -8.63 -7.66 2.61
N GLY A 141 -7.70 -6.74 2.30
CA GLY A 141 -7.01 -6.70 1.00
C GLY A 141 -6.00 -7.83 0.83
N ILE A 142 -5.72 -8.18 -0.42
CA ILE A 142 -4.71 -9.19 -0.76
C ILE A 142 -3.34 -8.48 -0.87
N GLY A 143 -2.33 -9.01 -0.19
CA GLY A 143 -0.97 -8.47 -0.26
C GLY A 143 -0.35 -8.70 -1.65
N LEU A 144 0.11 -7.61 -2.28
CA LEU A 144 0.81 -7.61 -3.56
C LEU A 144 2.18 -6.93 -3.36
N ASN A 145 3.08 -7.59 -2.64
CA ASN A 145 4.28 -6.98 -2.09
C ASN A 145 5.48 -7.00 -3.05
N SER A 146 5.35 -7.65 -4.21
CA SER A 146 6.36 -7.68 -5.26
C SER A 146 5.73 -7.62 -6.65
N PRO A 147 6.49 -7.23 -7.69
CA PRO A 147 6.00 -7.28 -9.08
C PRO A 147 5.55 -8.68 -9.50
N GLU A 148 6.27 -9.72 -9.03
CA GLU A 148 5.90 -11.11 -9.28
C GLU A 148 4.56 -11.48 -8.64
N GLU A 149 4.35 -11.13 -7.37
CA GLU A 149 3.06 -11.38 -6.71
C GLU A 149 1.91 -10.63 -7.39
N MET A 150 2.15 -9.38 -7.83
CA MET A 150 1.16 -8.60 -8.55
C MET A 150 0.76 -9.30 -9.87
N GLU A 151 1.72 -9.77 -10.66
CA GLU A 151 1.40 -10.46 -11.91
C GLU A 151 0.77 -11.84 -11.70
N GLN A 152 1.18 -12.58 -10.67
CA GLN A 152 0.63 -13.91 -10.37
C GLN A 152 -0.78 -13.86 -9.78
N LYS A 153 -1.03 -12.92 -8.87
CA LYS A 153 -2.29 -12.87 -8.10
C LYS A 153 -3.33 -11.94 -8.71
N SER A 154 -2.99 -11.13 -9.72
CA SER A 154 -3.93 -10.12 -10.23
C SER A 154 -3.90 -9.95 -11.73
N ILE A 155 -5.04 -9.54 -12.28
CA ILE A 155 -5.21 -9.19 -13.68
C ILE A 155 -5.59 -7.72 -13.81
N LYS A 156 -5.16 -7.06 -14.89
CA LYS A 156 -5.62 -5.70 -15.20
C LYS A 156 -7.12 -5.72 -15.51
N ILE A 157 -7.83 -4.69 -15.04
CA ILE A 157 -9.26 -4.52 -15.29
C ILE A 157 -9.55 -3.08 -15.70
N ASP A 158 -10.60 -2.91 -16.49
CA ASP A 158 -11.13 -1.59 -16.82
C ASP A 158 -12.12 -1.15 -15.74
N VAL A 159 -11.86 0.00 -15.14
CA VAL A 159 -12.75 0.63 -14.17
C VAL A 159 -13.21 1.96 -14.77
N PRO A 160 -14.53 2.27 -14.78
CA PRO A 160 -15.02 3.53 -15.32
C PRO A 160 -14.34 4.74 -14.65
N GLU A 161 -13.95 5.76 -15.43
CA GLU A 161 -13.21 6.93 -14.92
C GLU A 161 -13.92 7.67 -13.76
N ALA A 162 -15.25 7.52 -13.63
CA ALA A 162 -16.05 8.13 -12.56
C ALA A 162 -15.78 7.55 -11.16
N VAL A 163 -14.98 6.49 -11.04
CA VAL A 163 -14.77 5.78 -9.76
C VAL A 163 -13.72 6.45 -8.87
N LEU A 164 -12.85 7.34 -9.37
CA LEU A 164 -11.79 7.97 -8.57
C LEU A 164 -11.86 9.51 -8.65
N VAL A 165 -12.77 10.11 -7.87
CA VAL A 165 -12.85 11.57 -7.73
C VAL A 165 -12.33 11.96 -6.33
N PRO A 166 -11.27 12.78 -6.20
CA PRO A 166 -10.88 13.33 -4.91
C PRO A 166 -12.06 14.06 -4.25
N LEU A 167 -12.27 13.86 -2.95
CA LEU A 167 -13.17 14.72 -2.19
C LEU A 167 -12.52 16.09 -2.11
N ILE A 168 -12.95 17.05 -2.93
CA ILE A 168 -12.53 18.43 -2.80
C ILE A 168 -13.07 18.91 -1.44
N GLN A 169 -12.16 19.18 -0.50
CA GLN A 169 -12.47 19.90 0.75
C GLN A 169 -12.54 21.39 0.49
#